data_AF-A0A662E3D5-F1
#
_entry.id   AF-A0A662E3D5-F1
#
_cell.length_a   1.000
_cell.length_b   1.000
_cell.length_c   1.000
_cell.angle_alpha   90.00
_cell.angle_beta   90.00
_cell.angle_gamma   90.00
#
_symmetry.space_group_name_H-M   'P 1'
#
loop_
_entity.id
_entity.type
_entity.pdbx_description
1 polymer ?
#
loop_
_entity_poly.entity_id
_entity_poly.type
_entity_poly.pdbx_seq_one_letter_code
_entity_poly.pdbx_strand_id
1 'polypeptide(L)'
;MGLVLVGLNHETAPVRLREQVGFNEEELYKALHQLIREEVLRELVIISTCNRTELVAMATDDDAGEALLASFLAKRAGVPVSEIREHVYVFWGLKAVEHIFRVASGLESMVLGEPQITGQVKDAFDFAISAGTAGNRLSSIYRHTIQTVKQVRTQTEIAKNAVSVSYVAVELARKGFGELKGRRALLVGAGEMCELAATHLKERGVDAVD
;
A
#
# COMPACT_ATOMS: atom_id res chain seq x y z
N MET A 1 -24.88 5.39 -5.15
CA MET A 1 -23.98 4.28 -4.78
C MET A 1 -22.75 4.26 -5.66
N GLY A 2 -21.75 5.05 -5.28
CA GLY A 2 -20.50 5.21 -5.99
C GLY A 2 -19.32 4.53 -5.29
N LEU A 3 -18.19 4.52 -5.98
CA LEU A 3 -16.91 4.08 -5.45
C LEU A 3 -16.23 5.29 -4.82
N VAL A 4 -15.82 5.17 -3.56
CA VAL A 4 -15.04 6.14 -2.80
C VAL A 4 -13.71 5.51 -2.41
N LEU A 5 -12.63 6.27 -2.53
CA LEU A 5 -11.33 5.94 -1.98
C LEU A 5 -10.85 7.11 -1.14
N VAL A 6 -10.56 6.84 0.14
CA VAL A 6 -9.89 7.80 1.03
C VAL A 6 -8.60 7.16 1.51
N GLY A 7 -7.47 7.84 1.32
CA GLY A 7 -6.19 7.28 1.72
C GLY A 7 -5.11 8.32 1.90
N LEU A 8 -3.99 7.89 2.47
CA LEU A 8 -2.77 8.67 2.59
C LEU A 8 -1.58 7.81 2.21
N ASN A 9 -0.50 8.45 1.76
CA ASN A 9 0.71 7.75 1.35
C ASN A 9 1.97 8.51 1.78
N HIS A 10 3.13 8.00 1.40
CA HIS A 10 4.43 8.59 1.69
C HIS A 10 4.66 9.99 1.11
N GLU A 11 3.89 10.41 0.10
CA GLU A 11 3.97 11.76 -0.48
C GLU A 11 3.11 12.77 0.30
N THR A 12 1.94 12.33 0.77
CA THR A 12 0.97 13.24 1.43
C THR A 12 1.09 13.28 2.94
N ALA A 13 1.69 12.25 3.56
CA ALA A 13 1.73 12.10 5.01
C ALA A 13 3.15 11.76 5.55
N PRO A 14 3.57 12.40 6.65
CA PRO A 14 4.82 12.06 7.31
C PRO A 14 4.78 10.65 7.88
N VAL A 15 5.96 10.02 8.06
CA VAL A 15 6.13 8.67 8.63
C VAL A 15 5.30 8.48 9.90
N ARG A 16 5.38 9.43 10.84
CA ARG A 16 4.69 9.36 12.13
C ARG A 16 3.18 9.16 11.97
N LEU A 17 2.56 9.90 11.05
CA LEU A 17 1.12 9.78 10.80
C LEU A 17 0.77 8.46 10.12
N ARG A 18 1.61 8.00 9.19
CA ARG A 18 1.45 6.70 8.51
C ARG A 18 1.53 5.53 9.47
N GLU A 19 2.49 5.54 10.39
CA GLU A 19 2.63 4.50 11.42
C GLU A 19 1.40 4.42 12.34
N GLN A 20 0.75 5.54 12.61
CA GLN A 20 -0.46 5.57 13.45
C GLN A 20 -1.70 5.01 12.74
N VAL A 21 -1.78 5.09 11.42
CA VAL A 21 -2.93 4.59 10.66
C VAL A 21 -2.74 3.20 10.06
N GLY A 22 -1.50 2.69 10.01
CA GLY A 22 -1.20 1.32 9.55
C GLY A 22 -1.87 0.26 10.42
N PHE A 23 -2.12 -0.92 9.87
CA PHE A 23 -2.82 -2.03 10.54
C PHE A 23 -1.93 -3.26 10.65
N ASN A 24 -2.01 -3.96 11.79
CA ASN A 24 -1.72 -5.40 11.81
C ASN A 24 -2.97 -6.22 11.39
N GLU A 25 -2.82 -7.52 11.17
CA GLU A 25 -3.93 -8.36 10.67
C GLU A 25 -5.17 -8.36 11.58
N GLU A 26 -4.99 -8.42 12.90
CA GLU A 26 -6.11 -8.43 13.86
C GLU A 26 -6.87 -7.10 13.86
N GLU A 27 -6.13 -5.99 13.84
CA GLU A 27 -6.69 -4.64 13.73
C GLU A 27 -7.38 -4.42 12.40
N LEU A 28 -6.82 -4.94 11.31
CA LEU A 28 -7.40 -4.86 9.96
C LEU A 28 -8.75 -5.56 9.92
N TYR A 29 -8.84 -6.78 10.47
CA TYR A 29 -10.10 -7.52 10.58
C TYR A 29 -11.16 -6.74 11.37
N LYS A 30 -10.77 -6.21 12.53
CA LYS A 30 -11.67 -5.40 13.37
C LYS A 30 -12.13 -4.13 12.65
N ALA A 31 -11.23 -3.45 11.94
CA ALA A 31 -11.53 -2.24 11.19
C ALA A 31 -12.54 -2.49 10.06
N LEU A 32 -12.32 -3.55 9.27
CA LEU A 32 -13.23 -3.96 8.21
C LEU A 32 -14.64 -4.22 8.76
N HIS A 33 -14.75 -5.00 9.84
CA HIS A 33 -16.05 -5.32 10.44
C HIS A 33 -16.71 -4.13 11.15
N GLN A 34 -15.93 -3.21 11.71
CA GLN A 34 -16.48 -1.99 12.29
C GLN A 34 -17.10 -1.11 11.20
N LEU A 35 -16.36 -0.86 10.11
CA LEU A 35 -16.79 0.05 9.06
C LEU A 35 -17.94 -0.50 8.21
N ILE A 36 -17.94 -1.80 7.89
CA ILE A 36 -18.99 -2.39 7.05
C ILE A 36 -20.37 -2.46 7.75
N ARG A 37 -20.42 -2.25 9.07
CA ARG A 37 -21.67 -2.15 9.83
C ARG A 37 -22.36 -0.81 9.66
N GLU A 38 -21.65 0.21 9.19
CA GLU A 38 -22.22 1.52 8.88
C GLU A 38 -23.08 1.40 7.61
N GLU A 39 -24.35 1.79 7.68
CA GLU A 39 -25.32 1.57 6.59
C GLU A 39 -24.92 2.23 5.26
N VAL A 40 -24.05 3.24 5.34
CA VAL A 40 -23.51 3.95 4.19
C VAL A 40 -22.54 3.09 3.38
N LEU A 41 -21.85 2.11 3.97
CA LEU A 41 -20.89 1.25 3.27
C LEU A 41 -21.52 -0.09 2.90
N ARG A 42 -21.31 -0.55 1.67
CA ARG A 42 -21.81 -1.84 1.15
C ARG A 42 -20.71 -2.84 0.87
N GLU A 43 -19.56 -2.35 0.45
CA GLU A 43 -18.36 -3.15 0.25
C GLU A 43 -17.16 -2.32 0.70
N LEU A 44 -16.12 -2.96 1.24
CA LEU A 44 -14.92 -2.30 1.75
C LEU A 44 -13.69 -3.18 1.55
N VAL A 45 -12.59 -2.56 1.11
CA VAL A 45 -11.23 -3.12 1.12
C VAL A 45 -10.31 -2.10 1.77
N ILE A 46 -9.37 -2.57 2.59
CA ILE A 46 -8.34 -1.71 3.20
C ILE A 46 -6.98 -2.19 2.70
N ILE A 47 -6.27 -1.32 1.97
CA ILE A 47 -4.88 -1.55 1.55
C ILE A 47 -3.98 -0.88 2.58
N SER A 48 -3.25 -1.68 3.36
CA SER A 48 -2.32 -1.19 4.37
C SER A 48 -0.92 -1.73 4.09
N THR A 49 0.01 -0.83 3.76
CA THR A 49 1.43 -1.14 3.58
C THR A 49 2.28 -0.20 4.42
N CYS A 50 3.61 -0.34 4.39
CA CYS A 50 4.50 0.62 5.06
C CYS A 50 4.40 2.05 4.48
N ASN A 51 3.96 2.19 3.22
CA ASN A 51 3.99 3.44 2.47
C ASN A 51 2.61 4.03 2.18
N ARG A 52 1.52 3.30 2.46
CA ARG A 52 0.15 3.77 2.24
C ARG A 52 -0.86 3.09 3.13
N THR A 53 -1.94 3.81 3.40
CA THR A 53 -3.18 3.28 3.96
C THR A 53 -4.33 3.84 3.13
N GLU A 54 -5.05 2.98 2.43
CA GLU A 54 -6.17 3.34 1.54
C GLU A 54 -7.41 2.53 1.89
N LEU A 55 -8.54 3.22 2.08
CA LEU A 55 -9.84 2.63 2.34
C LEU A 55 -10.67 2.79 1.07
N VAL A 56 -11.01 1.67 0.42
CA VAL A 56 -11.75 1.61 -0.84
C VAL A 56 -13.13 1.06 -0.55
N ALA A 57 -14.17 1.86 -0.76
CA ALA A 57 -15.52 1.47 -0.40
C ALA A 57 -16.54 1.72 -1.51
N MET A 58 -17.53 0.82 -1.59
CA MET A 58 -18.79 1.10 -2.28
C MET A 58 -19.73 1.76 -1.28
N ALA A 59 -20.00 3.06 -1.44
CA ALA A 59 -20.85 3.83 -0.53
C ALA A 59 -22.22 4.07 -1.16
N THR A 60 -23.31 4.03 -0.37
CA THR A 60 -24.67 4.35 -0.86
C THR A 60 -24.79 5.84 -1.22
N ASP A 61 -24.14 6.67 -0.41
CA ASP A 61 -23.95 8.10 -0.55
C ASP A 61 -22.45 8.41 -0.48
N ASP A 62 -21.93 9.08 -1.51
CA ASP A 62 -20.47 9.21 -1.71
C ASP A 62 -19.86 10.21 -0.71
N ASP A 63 -20.55 11.31 -0.41
CA ASP A 63 -20.08 12.34 0.52
C ASP A 63 -20.09 11.82 1.97
N ALA A 64 -21.17 11.12 2.36
CA ALA A 64 -21.26 10.48 3.66
C ALA A 64 -20.24 9.33 3.81
N GLY A 65 -20.01 8.57 2.74
CA GLY A 65 -18.99 7.54 2.69
C GLY A 65 -17.58 8.11 2.90
N GLU A 66 -17.21 9.15 2.16
CA GLU A 66 -15.93 9.84 2.35
C GLU A 66 -15.78 10.37 3.77
N ALA A 67 -16.79 11.09 4.27
CA ALA A 67 -16.74 11.69 5.60
C ALA A 67 -16.54 10.64 6.71
N LEU A 68 -17.20 9.48 6.58
CA LEU A 68 -17.03 8.35 7.48
C LEU A 68 -15.59 7.81 7.44
N LEU A 69 -15.06 7.54 6.25
CA LEU A 69 -13.70 6.98 6.10
C LEU A 69 -12.63 7.94 6.60
N ALA A 70 -12.74 9.23 6.30
CA ALA A 70 -11.82 10.26 6.80
C ALA A 70 -11.89 10.38 8.34
N SER A 71 -13.10 10.36 8.91
CA SER A 71 -13.30 10.39 10.36
C SER A 71 -12.72 9.15 11.05
N PHE A 72 -12.86 7.98 10.42
CA PHE A 72 -12.27 6.75 10.91
C PHE A 72 -10.73 6.82 10.95
N LEU A 73 -10.10 7.31 9.88
CA LEU A 73 -8.65 7.54 9.85
C LEU A 73 -8.19 8.56 10.91
N ALA A 74 -8.93 9.66 11.09
CA ALA A 74 -8.62 10.66 12.12
C ALA A 74 -8.64 10.04 13.53
N LYS A 75 -9.70 9.29 13.83
CA LYS A 75 -9.87 8.60 15.11
C LYS A 75 -8.74 7.61 15.37
N ARG A 76 -8.33 6.87 14.35
CA ARG A 76 -7.22 5.91 14.43
C ARG A 76 -5.87 6.61 14.66
N ALA A 77 -5.63 7.71 13.95
CA ALA A 77 -4.43 8.52 14.13
C ALA A 77 -4.38 9.26 15.47
N GLY A 78 -5.53 9.41 16.15
CA GLY A 78 -5.63 10.18 17.38
C GLY A 78 -5.54 11.69 17.15
N VAL A 79 -5.97 12.15 15.97
CA VAL A 79 -5.90 13.56 15.54
C VAL A 79 -7.29 14.09 15.15
N PRO A 80 -7.51 15.41 15.13
CA PRO A 80 -8.74 16.00 14.62
C PRO A 80 -8.99 15.67 13.14
N VAL A 81 -10.27 15.60 12.74
CA VAL A 81 -10.64 15.36 11.32
C VAL A 81 -10.10 16.47 10.40
N SER A 82 -9.96 17.70 10.89
CA SER A 82 -9.36 18.79 10.12
C SER A 82 -7.90 18.50 9.78
N GLU A 83 -7.13 17.92 10.72
CA GLU A 83 -5.71 17.61 10.53
C GLU A 83 -5.53 16.43 9.57
N ILE A 84 -6.31 15.35 9.72
CA ILE A 84 -6.20 14.22 8.78
C ILE A 84 -6.53 14.63 7.35
N ARG A 85 -7.48 15.58 7.18
CA ARG A 85 -7.94 16.09 5.87
C ARG A 85 -6.86 16.83 5.10
N GLU A 86 -5.82 17.33 5.78
CA GLU A 86 -4.67 17.95 5.12
C GLU A 86 -3.74 16.90 4.48
N HIS A 87 -3.85 15.63 4.89
CA HIS A 87 -2.95 14.55 4.50
C HIS A 87 -3.61 13.46 3.64
N VAL A 88 -4.94 13.33 3.68
CA VAL A 88 -5.64 12.34 2.87
C VAL A 88 -5.98 12.90 1.49
N TYR A 89 -5.84 12.05 0.47
CA TYR A 89 -6.45 12.26 -0.82
C TYR A 89 -7.77 11.49 -0.90
N VAL A 90 -8.68 12.02 -1.72
CA VAL A 90 -9.99 11.42 -1.98
C VAL A 90 -10.17 11.28 -3.48
N PHE A 91 -10.59 10.08 -3.90
CA PHE A 91 -10.98 9.81 -5.27
C PHE A 91 -12.37 9.18 -5.32
N TRP A 92 -13.15 9.58 -6.34
CA TRP A 92 -14.48 9.06 -6.60
C TRP A 92 -14.55 8.38 -7.97
N GLY A 93 -15.38 7.34 -8.05
CA GLY A 93 -15.73 6.68 -9.31
C GLY A 93 -14.52 6.26 -10.12
N LEU A 94 -14.43 6.72 -11.38
CA LEU A 94 -13.35 6.35 -12.29
C LEU A 94 -11.97 6.80 -11.80
N LYS A 95 -11.85 7.93 -11.09
CA LYS A 95 -10.56 8.36 -10.53
C LYS A 95 -10.04 7.39 -9.47
N ALA A 96 -10.94 6.83 -8.66
CA ALA A 96 -10.57 5.80 -7.69
C ALA A 96 -10.11 4.51 -8.39
N VAL A 97 -10.81 4.09 -9.46
CA VAL A 97 -10.39 2.94 -10.28
C VAL A 97 -9.01 3.16 -10.90
N GLU A 98 -8.79 4.34 -11.50
CA GLU A 98 -7.50 4.72 -12.08
C GLU A 98 -6.39 4.69 -11.03
N HIS A 99 -6.63 5.27 -9.85
CA HIS A 99 -5.66 5.25 -8.75
C HIS A 99 -5.30 3.82 -8.34
N ILE A 100 -6.30 2.94 -8.15
CA ILE A 100 -6.07 1.53 -7.80
C ILE A 100 -5.19 0.84 -8.86
N PHE A 101 -5.45 1.10 -10.15
CA PHE A 101 -4.63 0.53 -11.24
C PHE A 101 -3.21 1.05 -11.19
N ARG A 102 -3.01 2.35 -10.93
CA ARG A 102 -1.69 2.97 -10.84
C ARG A 102 -0.89 2.44 -9.65
N VAL A 103 -1.53 2.34 -8.47
CA VAL A 103 -0.93 1.76 -7.26
C VAL A 103 -0.54 0.30 -7.50
N ALA A 104 -1.46 -0.54 -7.97
CA ALA A 104 -1.20 -1.95 -8.18
C ALA A 104 -0.14 -2.21 -9.27
N SER A 105 0.01 -1.27 -10.21
CA SER A 105 1.05 -1.30 -11.26
C SER A 105 2.40 -0.77 -10.77
N GLY A 106 2.50 -0.28 -9.54
CA GLY A 106 3.72 0.29 -8.96
C GLY A 106 4.08 1.67 -9.49
N LEU A 107 3.13 2.38 -10.13
CA LEU A 107 3.33 3.75 -10.61
C LEU A 107 3.30 4.80 -9.48
N GLU A 108 2.67 4.46 -8.36
CA GLU A 108 2.54 5.32 -7.18
C GLU A 108 3.43 4.85 -6.02
N SER A 109 4.34 3.91 -6.27
CA SER A 109 5.26 3.38 -5.25
C SER A 109 6.46 4.30 -5.06
N MET A 110 6.99 4.37 -3.83
CA MET A 110 8.22 5.11 -3.52
C MET A 110 9.39 4.67 -4.41
N VAL A 111 9.41 3.38 -4.78
CA VAL A 111 10.27 2.87 -5.83
C VAL A 111 9.42 2.44 -7.01
N LEU A 112 9.60 3.15 -8.13
CA LEU A 112 8.80 2.94 -9.34
C LEU A 112 8.93 1.49 -9.83
N GLY A 113 7.79 0.84 -10.03
CA GLY A 113 7.73 -0.54 -10.55
C GLY A 113 7.99 -1.65 -9.53
N GLU A 114 8.09 -1.32 -8.24
CA GLU A 114 8.27 -2.28 -7.14
C GLU A 114 7.32 -3.49 -7.29
N PRO A 115 7.84 -4.73 -7.40
CA PRO A 115 7.01 -5.90 -7.69
C PRO A 115 6.07 -6.29 -6.55
N GLN A 116 6.42 -5.96 -5.30
CA GLN A 116 5.69 -6.35 -4.09
C GLN A 116 4.29 -5.73 -4.01
N ILE A 117 4.12 -4.49 -4.48
CA ILE A 117 2.84 -3.77 -4.33
C ILE A 117 1.68 -4.49 -5.02
N THR A 118 1.93 -5.15 -6.15
CA THR A 118 0.91 -5.96 -6.83
C THR A 118 0.42 -7.11 -5.94
N GLY A 119 1.34 -7.78 -5.24
CA GLY A 119 1.02 -8.82 -4.26
C GLY A 119 0.22 -8.25 -3.10
N GLN A 120 0.70 -7.16 -2.50
CA GLN A 120 0.03 -6.51 -1.37
C GLN A 120 -1.40 -6.04 -1.69
N VAL A 121 -1.64 -5.49 -2.87
CA VAL A 121 -2.98 -5.09 -3.32
C VAL A 121 -3.89 -6.31 -3.49
N LYS A 122 -3.35 -7.41 -4.02
CA LYS A 122 -4.09 -8.67 -4.15
C LYS A 122 -4.41 -9.27 -2.77
N ASP A 123 -3.42 -9.33 -1.88
CA ASP A 123 -3.57 -9.90 -0.53
C ASP A 123 -4.58 -9.09 0.30
N ALA A 124 -4.57 -7.75 0.19
CA ALA A 124 -5.56 -6.88 0.82
C ALA A 124 -6.99 -7.17 0.33
N PHE A 125 -7.15 -7.42 -0.97
CA PHE A 125 -8.44 -7.78 -1.55
C PHE A 125 -8.89 -9.19 -1.12
N ASP A 126 -7.99 -10.17 -1.18
CA ASP A 126 -8.27 -11.55 -0.76
C ASP A 126 -8.66 -11.58 0.73
N PHE A 127 -7.98 -10.80 1.58
CA PHE A 127 -8.32 -10.64 2.99
C PHE A 127 -9.72 -10.04 3.20
N ALA A 128 -10.09 -9.00 2.44
CA ALA A 128 -11.41 -8.38 2.51
C ALA A 128 -12.54 -9.33 2.06
N ILE A 129 -12.27 -10.20 1.08
CA ILE A 129 -13.18 -11.29 0.67
C ILE A 129 -13.33 -12.31 1.80
N SER A 130 -12.24 -12.77 2.40
CA SER A 130 -12.27 -13.70 3.54
C SER A 130 -12.98 -13.12 4.77
N ALA A 131 -12.88 -11.81 4.99
CA ALA A 131 -13.61 -11.08 6.03
C ALA A 131 -15.09 -10.81 5.68
N GLY A 132 -15.55 -11.16 4.46
CA GLY A 132 -16.93 -10.93 4.02
C GLY A 132 -17.28 -9.45 3.83
N THR A 133 -16.29 -8.60 3.60
CA THR A 133 -16.46 -7.13 3.46
C THR A 133 -16.37 -6.65 2.02
N ALA A 134 -15.74 -7.42 1.12
CA ALA A 134 -15.76 -7.14 -0.31
C ALA A 134 -16.86 -7.96 -1.00
N GLY A 135 -17.57 -7.33 -1.95
CA GLY A 135 -18.66 -7.96 -2.71
C GLY A 135 -18.36 -7.99 -4.22
N ASN A 136 -19.40 -8.12 -5.02
CA ASN A 136 -19.29 -8.31 -6.47
C ASN A 136 -18.66 -7.09 -7.18
N ARG A 137 -18.89 -5.87 -6.69
CA ARG A 137 -18.42 -4.66 -7.37
C ARG A 137 -16.93 -4.47 -7.20
N LEU A 138 -16.42 -4.52 -5.97
CA LEU A 138 -14.99 -4.50 -5.71
C LEU A 138 -14.31 -5.73 -6.31
N SER A 139 -14.94 -6.91 -6.28
CA SER A 139 -14.41 -8.09 -6.97
C SER A 139 -14.21 -7.90 -8.47
N SER A 140 -15.11 -7.18 -9.13
CA SER A 140 -14.94 -6.84 -10.54
C SER A 140 -13.77 -5.88 -10.74
N ILE A 141 -13.67 -4.82 -9.93
CA ILE A 141 -12.61 -3.81 -10.02
C ILE A 141 -11.23 -4.45 -9.79
N TYR A 142 -11.05 -5.22 -8.71
CA TYR A 142 -9.78 -5.84 -8.38
C TYR A 142 -9.37 -6.91 -9.40
N ARG A 143 -10.33 -7.65 -9.98
CA ARG A 143 -10.02 -8.59 -11.08
C ARG A 143 -9.46 -7.88 -12.30
N HIS A 144 -10.09 -6.78 -12.73
CA HIS A 144 -9.57 -5.96 -13.84
C HIS A 144 -8.23 -5.34 -13.46
N THR A 145 -8.06 -4.88 -12.22
CA THR A 145 -6.78 -4.37 -11.70
C THR A 145 -5.66 -5.38 -11.93
N ILE A 146 -5.82 -6.63 -11.47
CA ILE A 146 -4.79 -7.67 -11.60
C ILE A 146 -4.51 -8.01 -13.07
N GLN A 147 -5.53 -7.99 -13.94
CA GLN A 147 -5.34 -8.19 -15.38
C GLN A 147 -4.54 -7.04 -16.02
N THR A 148 -4.88 -5.80 -15.70
CA THR A 148 -4.18 -4.61 -16.19
C THR A 148 -2.74 -4.61 -15.72
N VAL A 149 -2.47 -4.91 -14.44
CA VAL A 149 -1.09 -4.98 -13.93
C VAL A 149 -0.24 -6.00 -14.70
N LYS A 150 -0.80 -7.16 -15.06
CA LYS A 150 -0.09 -8.15 -15.90
C LYS A 150 0.24 -7.57 -17.28
N GLN A 151 -0.65 -6.80 -17.88
CA GLN A 151 -0.39 -6.13 -19.16
C GLN A 151 0.69 -5.06 -19.01
N VAL A 152 0.59 -4.17 -18.02
CA VAL A 152 1.59 -3.12 -17.76
C VAL A 152 2.97 -3.74 -17.59
N ARG A 153 3.10 -4.80 -16.78
CA ARG A 153 4.39 -5.45 -16.53
C ARG A 153 4.97 -6.20 -17.73
N THR A 154 4.13 -6.73 -18.63
CA THR A 154 4.59 -7.50 -19.79
C THR A 154 4.78 -6.64 -21.05
N GLN A 155 4.06 -5.53 -21.16
CA GLN A 155 4.04 -4.68 -22.35
C GLN A 155 4.84 -3.37 -22.18
N THR A 156 5.34 -3.10 -20.97
CA THR A 156 6.17 -1.93 -20.70
C THR A 156 7.50 -2.33 -20.06
N GLU A 157 8.41 -1.37 -19.94
CA GLU A 157 9.71 -1.60 -19.31
C GLU A 157 9.69 -1.43 -17.79
N ILE A 158 8.52 -1.18 -17.18
CA ILE A 158 8.39 -0.94 -15.74
C ILE A 158 8.93 -2.11 -14.90
N ALA A 159 8.86 -3.33 -15.43
CA ALA A 159 9.35 -4.53 -14.77
C ALA A 159 10.83 -4.84 -15.07
N LYS A 160 11.43 -4.23 -16.11
CA LYS A 160 12.78 -4.57 -16.59
C LYS A 160 13.90 -4.11 -15.64
N ASN A 161 13.64 -3.08 -14.83
CA ASN A 161 14.60 -2.54 -13.86
C ASN A 161 13.88 -2.18 -12.55
N ALA A 162 12.92 -2.99 -12.12
CA ALA A 162 12.19 -2.73 -10.89
C ALA A 162 13.16 -2.77 -9.71
N VAL A 163 13.54 -1.57 -9.24
CA VAL A 163 14.40 -1.41 -8.09
C VAL A 163 13.54 -1.69 -6.85
N SER A 164 14.05 -2.43 -5.87
CA SER A 164 13.35 -2.61 -4.59
C SER A 164 13.81 -1.58 -3.57
N VAL A 165 12.99 -1.32 -2.55
CA VAL A 165 13.41 -0.47 -1.41
C VAL A 165 14.72 -1.00 -0.80
N SER A 166 14.86 -2.32 -0.69
CA SER A 166 16.10 -2.96 -0.23
C SER A 166 17.31 -2.63 -1.11
N TYR A 167 17.17 -2.62 -2.44
CA TYR A 167 18.25 -2.18 -3.34
C TYR A 167 18.61 -0.71 -3.09
N VAL A 168 17.61 0.17 -2.98
CA VAL A 168 17.85 1.60 -2.72
C VAL A 168 18.60 1.79 -1.40
N ALA A 169 18.24 1.02 -0.36
CA ALA A 169 18.93 1.04 0.93
C ALA A 169 20.40 0.63 0.80
N VAL A 170 20.71 -0.43 0.03
CA VAL A 170 22.09 -0.86 -0.25
C VAL A 170 22.86 0.20 -1.05
N GLU A 171 22.24 0.84 -2.03
CA GLU A 171 22.87 1.94 -2.77
C GLU A 171 23.11 3.19 -1.91
N LEU A 172 22.21 3.50 -0.98
CA LEU A 172 22.40 4.56 0.00
C LEU A 172 23.57 4.24 0.93
N ALA A 173 23.66 3.00 1.42
CA ALA A 173 24.81 2.55 2.20
C ALA A 173 26.11 2.72 1.40
N ARG A 174 26.14 2.30 0.12
CA ARG A 174 27.30 2.49 -0.76
C ARG A 174 27.66 3.97 -0.95
N LYS A 175 26.68 4.86 -1.11
CA LYS A 175 26.94 6.30 -1.22
C LYS A 175 27.53 6.89 0.07
N GLY A 176 27.04 6.47 1.23
CA GLY A 176 27.53 6.95 2.53
C GLY A 176 28.88 6.37 2.93
N PHE A 177 29.15 5.11 2.58
CA PHE A 177 30.31 4.37 3.04
C PHE A 177 31.39 4.14 1.97
N GLY A 178 31.10 4.37 0.68
CA GLY A 178 31.98 4.04 -0.43
C GLY A 178 31.85 2.58 -0.88
N GLU A 179 32.95 1.98 -1.32
CA GLU A 179 32.95 0.57 -1.73
C GLU A 179 32.58 -0.34 -0.54
N LEU A 180 31.62 -1.25 -0.78
CA LEU A 180 31.13 -2.19 0.22
C LEU A 180 31.92 -3.51 0.25
N LYS A 181 32.81 -3.70 -0.72
CA LYS A 181 33.71 -4.86 -0.80
C LYS A 181 34.58 -4.96 0.45
N GLY A 182 34.70 -6.14 1.05
CA GLY A 182 35.50 -6.33 2.26
C GLY A 182 34.83 -5.89 3.56
N ARG A 183 33.56 -5.46 3.50
CA ARG A 183 32.79 -5.05 4.68
C ARG A 183 31.89 -6.18 5.17
N ARG A 184 31.40 -6.04 6.39
CA ARG A 184 30.37 -6.90 6.98
C ARG A 184 29.07 -6.10 7.13
N ALA A 185 27.95 -6.76 6.91
CA ALA A 185 26.62 -6.21 7.13
C ALA A 185 25.86 -7.08 8.14
N LEU A 186 25.00 -6.45 8.93
CA LEU A 186 24.05 -7.12 9.81
C LEU A 186 22.63 -6.79 9.31
N LEU A 187 21.83 -7.81 9.07
CA LEU A 187 20.41 -7.67 8.74
C LEU A 187 19.57 -8.08 9.95
N VAL A 188 18.74 -7.16 10.41
CA VAL A 188 17.82 -7.43 11.53
C VAL A 188 16.44 -7.73 10.96
N GLY A 189 16.11 -9.01 10.91
CA GLY A 189 14.84 -9.53 10.39
C GLY A 189 15.05 -10.70 9.43
N ALA A 190 13.96 -11.40 9.10
CA ALA A 190 13.99 -12.58 8.21
C ALA A 190 12.85 -12.56 7.18
N GLY A 191 12.31 -11.38 6.89
CA GLY A 191 11.27 -11.21 5.89
C GLY A 191 11.83 -11.04 4.47
N GLU A 192 10.94 -11.05 3.48
CA GLU A 192 11.27 -10.90 2.05
C GLU A 192 12.21 -9.70 1.79
N MET A 193 11.99 -8.56 2.46
CA MET A 193 12.86 -7.39 2.32
C MET A 193 14.30 -7.61 2.79
N CYS A 194 14.50 -8.43 3.84
CA CYS A 194 15.83 -8.80 4.33
C CYS A 194 16.51 -9.75 3.33
N GLU A 195 15.79 -10.71 2.76
CA GLU A 195 16.33 -11.60 1.73
C GLU A 195 16.78 -10.83 0.48
N LEU A 196 15.97 -9.88 0.03
CA LEU A 196 16.35 -8.98 -1.07
C LEU A 196 17.56 -8.11 -0.70
N ALA A 197 17.60 -7.54 0.51
CA ALA A 197 18.75 -6.75 0.97
C ALA A 197 20.04 -7.60 1.00
N ALA A 198 19.96 -8.85 1.48
CA ALA A 198 21.08 -9.78 1.52
C ALA A 198 21.62 -10.08 0.11
N THR A 199 20.71 -10.30 -0.85
CA THR A 199 21.05 -10.53 -2.25
C THR A 199 21.82 -9.34 -2.83
N HIS A 200 21.28 -8.12 -2.65
CA HIS A 200 21.92 -6.88 -3.13
C HIS A 200 23.27 -6.58 -2.46
N LEU A 201 23.41 -6.86 -1.15
CA LEU A 201 24.68 -6.72 -0.43
C LEU A 201 25.73 -7.69 -0.96
N LYS A 202 25.36 -8.95 -1.21
CA LYS A 202 26.27 -9.96 -1.79
C LYS A 202 26.71 -9.59 -3.20
N GLU A 203 25.81 -9.12 -4.06
CA GLU A 203 26.14 -8.62 -5.40
C GLU A 203 27.14 -7.45 -5.37
N ARG A 204 27.16 -6.69 -4.28
CA ARG A 204 28.11 -5.59 -4.03
C ARG A 204 29.40 -6.00 -3.31
N GLY A 205 29.61 -7.30 -3.08
CA GLY A 205 30.87 -7.86 -2.58
C GLY A 205 31.07 -7.77 -1.07
N VAL A 206 30.00 -7.61 -0.28
CA VAL A 206 30.07 -7.69 1.19
C VAL A 206 30.52 -9.10 1.59
N ASP A 207 31.49 -9.21 2.50
CA ASP A 207 32.15 -10.47 2.88
C ASP A 207 31.23 -11.38 3.70
N ALA A 208 30.43 -10.78 4.58
CA ALA A 208 29.48 -11.49 5.43
C ALA A 208 28.22 -10.65 5.64
N VAL A 209 27.08 -11.33 5.57
CA VAL A 209 25.77 -10.78 5.94
C VAL A 209 25.28 -11.65 7.09
N ASP A 210 25.36 -11.10 8.29
CA ASP A 210 24.91 -11.71 9.55
C ASP A 210 23.44 -11.38 9.84
#